data_AF-A0A3P3W2U3-F1
#
_entry.id   AF-A0A3P3W2U3-F1
#
_cell.length_a   1.000
_cell.length_b   1.000
_cell.length_c   1.000
_cell.angle_alpha   90.00
_cell.angle_beta   90.00
_cell.angle_gamma   90.00
#
_symmetry.space_group_name_H-M   'P 1'
#
loop_
_entity.id
_entity.type
_entity.pdbx_description
1 polymer ?
#
loop_
_entity_poly.entity_id
_entity_poly.type
_entity_poly.pdbx_seq_one_letter_code
_entity_poly.pdbx_strand_id
1 'polypeptide(L)'
;MRRISLLILLGLLSFRAMSQEGEMNDKKEVDPRLVEVFGDQLEKLVLNDKDRLNGLNLLLEKRVKIIIEPYATFEKYPKLSEFSVNNSYNKDLKRDEVFDINTFNVLKYNLSFFSNREIKYYRVDNTDYLIKILSQNLKE
;
A
#
# COMPACT_ATOMS: atom_id res chain seq x y z
N MET A 1 -45.50 45.45 42.79
CA MET A 1 -45.37 43.98 42.70
C MET A 1 -45.08 43.60 41.25
N ARG A 2 -43.99 42.84 41.05
CA ARG A 2 -43.67 41.83 40.00
C ARG A 2 -44.57 41.81 38.75
N ARG A 3 -44.13 41.66 37.49
CA ARG A 3 -42.89 41.25 36.78
C ARG A 3 -43.43 41.00 35.34
N ILE A 4 -42.86 41.36 34.19
CA ILE A 4 -41.58 41.03 33.57
C ILE A 4 -41.52 41.82 32.25
N SER A 5 -40.36 42.42 31.98
CA SER A 5 -39.98 43.07 30.73
C SER A 5 -39.65 42.05 29.64
N LEU A 6 -39.85 42.40 28.36
CA LEU A 6 -38.75 42.38 27.38
C LEU A 6 -39.12 43.16 26.10
N LEU A 7 -38.38 44.24 25.88
CA LEU A 7 -38.29 45.02 24.65
C LEU A 7 -37.12 44.47 23.81
N ILE A 8 -37.02 45.00 22.58
CA ILE A 8 -35.86 45.02 21.66
C ILE A 8 -35.87 43.90 20.60
N LEU A 9 -35.55 44.08 19.32
CA LEU A 9 -35.49 45.16 18.31
C LEU A 9 -34.87 44.43 17.08
N LEU A 10 -35.27 44.81 15.87
CA LEU A 10 -34.65 44.42 14.60
C LEU A 10 -33.10 44.49 14.60
N GLY A 11 -32.46 43.56 13.90
CA GLY A 11 -31.06 43.69 13.50
C GLY A 11 -30.61 42.63 12.48
N LEU A 12 -30.46 43.04 11.21
CA LEU A 12 -29.62 42.37 10.19
C LEU A 12 -28.13 42.42 10.58
N LEU A 13 -27.30 41.69 9.82
CA LEU A 13 -25.83 41.53 9.88
C LEU A 13 -25.37 40.40 10.81
N SER A 14 -24.61 39.39 10.40
CA SER A 14 -23.78 39.21 9.21
C SER A 14 -23.53 37.70 9.04
N PHE A 15 -23.55 37.21 7.81
CA PHE A 15 -22.91 35.95 7.44
C PHE A 15 -21.43 36.09 7.81
N ARG A 16 -21.01 35.52 8.94
CA ARG A 16 -19.61 35.11 9.04
C ARG A 16 -19.53 33.81 8.28
N ALA A 17 -19.14 33.90 7.01
CA ALA A 17 -18.34 32.84 6.41
C ALA A 17 -17.09 32.74 7.29
N MET A 18 -17.19 31.93 8.33
CA MET A 18 -16.01 31.38 8.97
C MET A 18 -15.44 30.49 7.88
N SER A 19 -14.50 31.03 7.10
CA SER A 19 -13.54 30.22 6.37
C SER A 19 -12.94 29.31 7.42
N GLN A 20 -13.46 28.09 7.49
CA GLN A 20 -12.63 26.99 7.91
C GLN A 20 -11.49 27.02 6.90
N GLU A 21 -10.33 27.50 7.34
CA GLU A 21 -9.07 27.00 6.80
C GLU A 21 -9.14 25.50 6.96
N GLY A 22 -9.67 24.84 5.93
CA GLY A 22 -9.48 23.43 5.74
C GLY A 22 -8.00 23.26 5.47
N GLU A 23 -7.21 23.06 6.52
CA GLU A 23 -6.02 22.25 6.38
C GLU A 23 -6.51 20.93 5.77
N MET A 24 -6.27 20.75 4.47
CA MET A 24 -6.36 19.44 3.85
C MET A 24 -5.40 18.55 4.64
N ASN A 25 -5.97 17.67 5.46
CA ASN A 25 -5.28 16.50 5.94
C ASN A 25 -4.93 15.64 4.72
N ASP A 26 -3.79 15.93 4.08
CA ASP A 26 -3.11 15.06 3.11
C ASP A 26 -2.52 13.82 3.80
N LYS A 27 -3.28 13.19 4.71
CA LYS A 27 -2.96 11.84 5.17
C LYS A 27 -3.33 10.89 4.04
N LYS A 28 -2.42 10.69 3.10
CA LYS A 28 -2.49 9.57 2.16
C LYS A 28 -2.64 8.30 3.00
N GLU A 29 -3.74 7.61 2.84
CA GLU A 29 -4.01 6.35 3.54
C GLU A 29 -2.85 5.36 3.28
N VAL A 30 -2.35 4.73 4.34
CA VAL A 30 -1.22 3.82 4.24
C VAL A 30 -1.68 2.50 3.64
N ASP A 31 -0.96 2.00 2.63
CA ASP A 31 -1.30 0.72 1.99
C ASP A 31 -1.33 -0.42 3.03
N PRO A 32 -2.44 -1.18 3.15
CA PRO A 32 -2.59 -2.21 4.17
C PRO A 32 -1.55 -3.32 4.04
N ARG A 33 -0.96 -3.52 2.85
CA ARG A 33 0.13 -4.49 2.63
C ARG A 33 1.40 -4.10 3.39
N LEU A 34 1.63 -2.80 3.58
CA LEU A 34 2.73 -2.30 4.41
C LEU A 34 2.44 -2.53 5.89
N VAL A 35 1.19 -2.29 6.32
CA VAL A 35 0.77 -2.55 7.70
C VAL A 35 0.98 -4.02 8.07
N GLU A 36 0.56 -4.95 7.21
CA GLU A 36 0.72 -6.39 7.45
C GLU A 36 2.19 -6.80 7.62
N VAL A 37 3.07 -6.34 6.72
CA VAL A 37 4.48 -6.78 6.69
C VAL A 37 5.33 -6.11 7.76
N PHE A 38 5.11 -4.82 8.01
CA PHE A 38 5.94 -4.06 8.95
C PHE A 38 5.39 -4.04 10.38
N GLY A 39 4.08 -4.26 10.58
CA GLY A 39 3.44 -4.26 11.90
C GLY A 39 3.84 -3.04 12.74
N ASP A 40 4.23 -3.27 13.98
CA ASP A 40 4.66 -2.22 14.93
C ASP A 40 5.90 -1.45 14.47
N GLN A 41 6.66 -1.97 13.51
CA GLN A 41 7.85 -1.29 12.96
C GLN A 41 7.52 -0.35 11.80
N LEU A 42 6.27 -0.31 11.31
CA LEU A 42 5.85 0.47 10.15
C LEU A 42 6.22 1.95 10.27
N GLU A 43 5.89 2.57 11.40
CA GLU A 43 6.14 3.99 11.63
C GLU A 43 7.64 4.31 11.52
N LYS A 44 8.45 3.55 12.24
CA LYS A 44 9.90 3.75 12.35
C LYS A 44 10.63 3.44 11.03
N LEU A 45 10.26 2.35 10.36
CA LEU A 45 11.01 1.85 9.22
C LEU A 45 10.51 2.35 7.88
N VAL A 46 9.29 2.86 7.79
CA VAL A 46 8.66 3.25 6.53
C VAL A 46 8.08 4.65 6.60
N LEU A 47 7.18 4.94 7.55
CA LEU A 47 6.41 6.20 7.49
C LEU A 47 7.26 7.44 7.80
N ASN A 48 8.26 7.31 8.67
CA ASN A 48 9.22 8.37 8.96
C ASN A 48 10.30 8.55 7.87
N ASP A 49 10.36 7.68 6.86
CA ASP A 49 11.28 7.77 5.73
C ASP A 49 10.47 7.97 4.43
N LYS A 50 10.35 9.23 4.02
CA LYS A 50 9.53 9.62 2.86
C LYS A 50 9.98 8.95 1.56
N ASP A 51 11.29 8.79 1.35
CA ASP A 51 11.82 8.17 0.14
C ASP A 51 11.49 6.68 0.10
N ARG A 52 11.64 6.00 1.25
CA ARG A 52 11.26 4.59 1.36
C ARG A 52 9.76 4.37 1.19
N LEU A 53 8.92 5.20 1.81
CA LEU A 53 7.47 5.14 1.63
C LEU A 53 7.09 5.33 0.15
N ASN A 54 7.68 6.34 -0.51
CA ASN A 54 7.45 6.59 -1.93
C ASN A 54 7.90 5.42 -2.81
N GLY A 55 9.08 4.85 -2.53
CA GLY A 55 9.60 3.70 -3.28
C GLY A 55 8.72 2.45 -3.15
N LEU A 56 8.22 2.17 -1.94
CA LEU A 56 7.32 1.06 -1.69
C LEU A 56 5.94 1.27 -2.32
N ASN A 57 5.37 2.49 -2.22
CA ASN A 57 4.12 2.81 -2.88
C ASN A 57 4.25 2.69 -4.41
N LEU A 58 5.32 3.23 -5.00
CA LEU A 58 5.57 3.12 -6.43
C LEU A 58 5.72 1.66 -6.87
N LEU A 59 6.42 0.84 -6.07
CA LEU A 59 6.54 -0.60 -6.30
C LEU A 59 5.16 -1.27 -6.36
N LEU A 60 4.34 -1.04 -5.33
CA LEU A 60 3.05 -1.68 -5.12
C LEU A 60 1.96 -1.22 -6.10
N GLU A 61 1.94 0.08 -6.45
CA GLU A 61 0.93 0.67 -7.33
C GLU A 61 1.27 0.46 -8.82
N LYS A 62 2.56 0.59 -9.19
CA LYS A 62 2.96 0.71 -10.60
C LYS A 62 3.81 -0.44 -11.11
N ARG A 63 4.69 -1.03 -10.29
CA ARG A 63 5.71 -1.98 -10.79
C ARG A 63 5.34 -3.45 -10.62
N VAL A 64 4.63 -3.80 -9.56
CA VAL A 64 4.13 -5.16 -9.35
C VAL A 64 2.85 -5.36 -10.16
N LYS A 65 2.84 -6.36 -11.03
CA LYS A 65 1.68 -6.77 -11.82
C LYS A 65 1.49 -8.26 -11.64
N ILE A 66 0.26 -8.68 -11.40
CA ILE A 66 -0.15 -10.08 -11.44
C ILE A 66 -0.74 -10.30 -12.82
N ILE A 67 -0.13 -11.17 -13.61
CA ILE A 67 -0.57 -11.49 -14.97
C ILE A 67 -0.93 -12.97 -15.07
N ILE A 68 -1.82 -13.31 -16.00
CA ILE A 68 -2.15 -14.70 -16.33
C ILE A 68 -1.27 -15.10 -17.50
N GLU A 69 -0.46 -16.12 -17.29
CA GLU A 69 0.41 -16.76 -18.28
C GLU A 69 0.33 -18.26 -18.03
N PRO A 70 -0.34 -19.04 -18.90
CA PRO A 70 -0.46 -20.48 -18.73
C PRO A 70 0.90 -21.17 -18.57
N TYR A 71 0.96 -22.19 -17.71
CA TYR A 71 2.20 -22.92 -17.51
C TYR A 71 2.70 -23.55 -18.82
N ALA A 72 3.98 -23.31 -19.14
CA ALA A 72 4.67 -23.94 -20.26
C ALA A 72 5.65 -25.02 -19.75
N THR A 73 5.71 -26.17 -20.42
CA THR A 73 6.56 -27.32 -20.03
C THR A 73 8.05 -26.99 -19.85
N PHE A 74 8.54 -25.93 -20.49
CA PHE A 74 9.94 -25.48 -20.41
C PHE A 74 10.10 -24.13 -19.72
N GLU A 75 9.10 -23.71 -18.96
CA GLU A 75 9.14 -22.50 -18.15
C GLU A 75 10.29 -22.54 -17.14
N LYS A 76 10.96 -21.40 -16.96
CA LYS A 76 12.09 -21.22 -16.04
C LYS A 76 11.82 -20.18 -14.96
N TYR A 77 10.58 -19.76 -14.76
CA TYR A 77 10.25 -18.81 -13.71
C TYR A 77 10.39 -19.49 -12.35
N PRO A 78 11.17 -18.91 -11.42
CA PRO A 78 11.29 -19.47 -10.08
C PRO A 78 9.92 -19.41 -9.38
N LYS A 79 9.60 -20.46 -8.62
CA LYS A 79 8.32 -20.54 -7.91
C LYS A 79 8.33 -19.64 -6.69
N LEU A 80 7.17 -19.10 -6.33
CA LEU A 80 7.01 -18.25 -5.15
C LEU A 80 7.31 -19.02 -3.85
N SER A 81 7.08 -20.33 -3.82
CA SER A 81 7.44 -21.21 -2.70
C SER A 81 8.94 -21.32 -2.44
N GLU A 82 9.79 -21.07 -3.44
CA GLU A 82 11.25 -21.11 -3.29
C GLU A 82 11.80 -19.94 -2.46
N PHE A 83 11.03 -18.87 -2.31
CA PHE A 83 11.44 -17.68 -1.55
C PHE A 83 10.91 -17.74 -0.11
N SER A 84 11.75 -17.46 0.87
CA SER A 84 11.34 -17.42 2.28
C SER A 84 10.37 -16.27 2.56
N VAL A 85 9.57 -16.42 3.63
CA VAL A 85 8.72 -15.35 4.14
C VAL A 85 9.58 -14.24 4.74
N ASN A 86 9.26 -12.98 4.45
CA ASN A 86 9.96 -11.81 4.98
C ASN A 86 9.43 -11.40 6.36
N ASN A 87 9.63 -12.25 7.36
CA ASN A 87 9.18 -12.01 8.75
C ASN A 87 10.20 -11.19 9.58
N SER A 88 11.11 -10.47 8.93
CA SER A 88 12.16 -9.68 9.59
C SER A 88 11.60 -8.54 10.45
N TYR A 89 10.42 -8.04 10.11
CA TYR A 89 9.79 -6.89 10.77
C TYR A 89 8.57 -7.31 11.61
N ASN A 90 7.79 -8.26 11.10
CA ASN A 90 6.67 -8.88 11.79
C ASN A 90 6.91 -10.39 11.90
N LYS A 91 7.18 -10.88 13.11
CA LYS A 91 7.49 -12.30 13.37
C LYS A 91 6.31 -13.23 13.14
N ASP A 92 5.09 -12.71 13.26
CA ASP A 92 3.86 -13.48 13.06
C ASP A 92 3.45 -13.55 11.59
N LEU A 93 4.22 -12.91 10.69
CA LEU A 93 3.98 -12.95 9.26
C LEU A 93 4.15 -14.37 8.71
N LYS A 94 3.11 -14.85 8.03
CA LYS A 94 3.05 -16.19 7.45
C LYS A 94 2.72 -16.11 5.97
N ARG A 95 3.19 -17.09 5.21
CA ARG A 95 2.78 -17.29 3.80
C ARG A 95 1.26 -17.51 3.73
N ASP A 96 0.64 -17.04 2.65
CA ASP A 96 -0.75 -17.37 2.34
C ASP A 96 -0.90 -18.87 2.08
N GLU A 97 -1.82 -19.54 2.78
CA GLU A 97 -2.08 -20.97 2.57
C GLU A 97 -2.66 -21.25 1.18
N VAL A 98 -3.50 -20.32 0.71
CA VAL A 98 -4.12 -20.34 -0.62
C VAL A 98 -3.93 -18.96 -1.25
N PHE A 99 -3.52 -18.95 -2.51
CA PHE A 99 -3.40 -17.71 -3.27
C PHE A 99 -4.78 -17.14 -3.61
N ASP A 100 -5.04 -15.90 -3.23
CA ASP A 100 -6.18 -15.10 -3.66
C ASP A 100 -5.66 -13.75 -4.16
N ILE A 101 -5.90 -13.45 -5.43
CA ILE A 101 -5.43 -12.23 -6.09
C ILE A 101 -5.92 -10.95 -5.40
N ASN A 102 -7.08 -10.98 -4.73
CA ASN A 102 -7.68 -9.81 -4.10
C ASN A 102 -7.07 -9.48 -2.74
N THR A 103 -6.48 -10.46 -2.07
CA THR A 103 -5.86 -10.30 -0.74
C THR A 103 -4.36 -10.50 -0.77
N PHE A 104 -3.80 -10.91 -1.91
CA PHE A 104 -2.39 -11.24 -2.04
C PHE A 104 -1.48 -10.06 -1.71
N ASN A 105 -0.52 -10.31 -0.82
CA ASN A 105 0.52 -9.34 -0.47
C ASN A 105 1.90 -9.84 -0.89
N VAL A 106 2.39 -9.28 -2.00
CA VAL A 106 3.69 -9.62 -2.58
C VAL A 106 4.87 -9.37 -1.64
N LEU A 107 4.77 -8.41 -0.70
CA LEU A 107 5.87 -8.03 0.19
C LEU A 107 6.16 -9.07 1.27
N LYS A 108 5.28 -10.07 1.43
CA LYS A 108 5.46 -11.20 2.34
C LYS A 108 6.61 -12.11 1.93
N TYR A 109 7.11 -11.99 0.70
CA TYR A 109 8.12 -12.87 0.13
C TYR A 109 9.43 -12.13 -0.11
N ASN A 110 10.56 -12.78 0.18
CA ASN A 110 11.90 -12.22 -0.06
C ASN A 110 12.27 -12.20 -1.55
N LEU A 111 11.60 -11.36 -2.34
CA LEU A 111 11.81 -11.20 -3.78
C LEU A 111 12.76 -10.04 -4.11
N SER A 112 13.27 -10.03 -5.35
CA SER A 112 14.13 -8.96 -5.86
C SER A 112 13.29 -7.80 -6.41
N PHE A 113 12.76 -6.97 -5.51
CA PHE A 113 11.84 -5.87 -5.86
C PHE A 113 12.50 -4.69 -6.57
N PHE A 114 13.79 -4.42 -6.33
CA PHE A 114 14.44 -3.16 -6.69
C PHE A 114 15.52 -3.32 -7.77
N SER A 115 15.33 -4.27 -8.69
CA SER A 115 16.18 -4.43 -9.87
C SER A 115 16.18 -3.17 -10.76
N ASN A 116 17.37 -2.68 -11.12
CA ASN A 116 17.53 -1.51 -12.01
C ASN A 116 17.46 -1.85 -13.50
N ARG A 117 17.64 -3.12 -13.87
CA ARG A 117 17.87 -3.53 -15.28
C ARG A 117 16.88 -4.56 -15.78
N GLU A 118 16.41 -5.43 -14.91
CA GLU A 118 15.65 -6.62 -15.31
C GLU A 118 14.23 -6.58 -14.75
N ILE A 119 13.28 -6.97 -15.60
CA ILE A 119 11.96 -7.38 -15.16
C ILE A 119 12.09 -8.75 -14.50
N LYS A 120 11.52 -8.91 -13.31
CA LYS A 120 11.48 -10.19 -12.60
C LYS A 120 10.12 -10.84 -12.77
N TYR A 121 10.13 -12.17 -12.87
CA TYR A 121 8.94 -13.00 -12.96
C TYR A 121 9.03 -14.08 -11.90
N TYR A 122 7.94 -14.31 -11.19
CA TYR A 122 7.81 -15.36 -10.18
C TYR A 122 6.50 -16.10 -10.39
N ARG A 123 6.55 -17.42 -10.48
CA ARG A 123 5.38 -18.28 -10.65
C ARG A 123 4.66 -18.44 -9.33
N VAL A 124 3.39 -18.07 -9.27
CA VAL A 124 2.52 -18.45 -8.16
C VAL A 124 2.26 -19.95 -8.30
N ASP A 125 2.73 -20.71 -7.31
CA ASP A 125 2.74 -22.17 -7.32
C ASP A 125 1.42 -22.80 -7.77
N ASN A 126 1.49 -23.75 -8.71
CA ASN A 126 0.36 -24.51 -9.21
C ASN A 126 -0.79 -23.66 -9.80
N THR A 127 -0.50 -22.44 -10.26
CA THR A 127 -1.47 -21.57 -10.93
C THR A 127 -0.89 -20.98 -12.22
N ASP A 128 -1.78 -20.43 -13.05
CA ASP A 128 -1.39 -19.68 -14.25
C ASP A 128 -0.99 -18.23 -13.92
N TYR A 129 -0.84 -17.84 -12.66
CA TYR A 129 -0.43 -16.49 -12.30
C TYR A 129 1.08 -16.32 -12.23
N LEU A 130 1.57 -15.22 -12.82
CA LEU A 130 2.92 -14.70 -12.65
C LEU A 130 2.90 -13.35 -11.94
N ILE A 131 3.81 -13.19 -10.98
CA ILE A 131 4.17 -11.90 -10.41
C ILE A 131 5.26 -11.31 -11.30
N LYS A 132 4.89 -10.30 -12.08
CA LYS A 132 5.81 -9.50 -12.90
C LYS A 132 6.19 -8.24 -12.13
N ILE A 133 7.48 -8.03 -11.92
CA ILE A 133 8.02 -6.84 -11.25
C ILE A 133 8.86 -6.06 -12.26
N LEU A 134 8.35 -4.90 -12.71
CA LEU A 134 9.06 -4.01 -13.63
C LEU A 134 10.35 -3.49 -13.00
N SER A 135 11.39 -3.19 -13.76
CA SER A 135 12.61 -2.58 -13.21
C SER A 135 12.36 -1.14 -12.74
N GLN A 136 13.25 -0.58 -11.91
CA GLN A 136 13.12 0.79 -11.42
C GLN A 136 13.28 1.85 -12.51
N ASN A 137 14.10 1.54 -13.52
CA ASN A 137 14.46 2.45 -14.60
C ASN A 137 13.90 2.01 -15.96
N LEU A 138 12.80 1.26 -15.97
CA LEU A 138 12.17 0.88 -17.23
C LEU A 138 11.71 2.17 -17.93
N LYS A 139 12.40 2.55 -19.01
CA LYS A 139 11.92 3.59 -19.90
C LYS A 139 10.81 2.96 -20.73
N GLU A 140 9.61 3.51 -20.62
CA GLU A 140 8.51 3.22 -21.54
C GLU A 140 8.86 3.65 -22.97
#